data_AF-A0A356WST2-F1
#
_entry.id   AF-A0A356WST2-F1
#
_cell.length_a   1.000
_cell.length_b   1.000
_cell.length_c   1.000
_cell.angle_alpha   90.00
_cell.angle_beta   90.00
_cell.angle_gamma   90.00
#
_symmetry.space_group_name_H-M   'P 1'
#
loop_
_entity.id
_entity.type
_entity.pdbx_description
1 polymer ?
#
loop_
_entity_poly.entity_id
_entity_poly.type
_entity_poly.pdbx_seq_one_letter_code
_entity_poly.pdbx_strand_id
1 'polypeptide(L)'
;FTNARYGFIAGALKETLSEKTKFEDKTTVLDAVLTNKYLGLPLFFVFLWIMFEATFRLGAYPMEWIEWIVAQAGNLIRVNMTEGPLKDLLVDGVIGGVGGVIVFLPNIVILYAFIAFMEDSGYMARAAFIMDKLMHNIGL
;
A
#
# COMPACT_ATOMS: atom_id res chain seq x y z
N PHE A 1 11.73 -51.29 -25.60
CA PHE A 1 11.47 -50.07 -26.42
C PHE A 1 11.17 -48.82 -25.58
N THR A 2 10.54 -48.91 -24.40
CA THR A 2 10.24 -47.75 -23.53
C THR A 2 11.49 -47.09 -22.91
N ASN A 3 12.46 -47.88 -22.42
CA ASN A 3 13.69 -47.36 -21.79
C ASN A 3 14.60 -46.56 -22.74
N ALA A 4 14.63 -46.91 -24.03
CA ALA A 4 15.46 -46.20 -25.00
C ALA A 4 14.94 -44.78 -25.28
N ARG A 5 13.62 -44.58 -25.27
CA ARG A 5 13.00 -43.25 -25.41
C ARG A 5 13.28 -42.35 -24.22
N TYR A 6 13.17 -42.89 -23.00
CA TYR A 6 13.49 -42.11 -21.79
C TYR A 6 14.98 -41.74 -21.72
N GLY A 7 15.87 -42.64 -22.14
CA GLY A 7 17.30 -42.34 -22.25
C GLY A 7 17.60 -41.22 -23.25
N PHE A 8 16.92 -41.20 -24.40
CA PHE A 8 17.07 -40.16 -25.41
C PHE A 8 16.56 -38.79 -24.94
N ILE A 9 15.41 -38.77 -24.25
CA ILE A 9 14.83 -37.54 -23.69
C ILE A 9 15.71 -36.99 -22.56
N ALA A 10 16.24 -37.85 -21.68
CA ALA A 10 17.15 -37.44 -20.61
C ALA A 10 18.49 -36.91 -21.15
N GLY A 11 19.02 -37.52 -22.21
CA GLY A 11 20.22 -37.03 -22.90
C GLY A 11 20.00 -35.66 -23.55
N ALA A 12 18.90 -35.51 -24.30
CA ALA A 12 18.54 -34.25 -24.94
C ALA A 12 18.28 -33.11 -23.93
N LEU A 13 17.65 -33.42 -22.79
CA LEU A 13 17.49 -32.47 -21.69
C LEU A 13 18.83 -32.07 -21.11
N LYS A 14 19.76 -33.00 -20.88
CA LYS A 14 21.06 -32.69 -20.28
C LYS A 14 21.96 -31.83 -21.18
N GLU A 15 21.79 -31.93 -22.49
CA GLU A 15 22.60 -31.21 -23.48
C GLU A 15 22.04 -29.83 -23.82
N THR A 16 20.74 -29.61 -23.62
CA THR A 16 20.06 -28.32 -23.83
C THR A 16 19.86 -27.53 -22.53
N LEU A 17 19.88 -28.20 -21.38
CA LEU A 17 19.83 -27.56 -20.07
C LEU A 17 21.22 -27.01 -19.73
N SER A 18 21.50 -25.81 -20.20
CA SER A 18 22.52 -24.96 -19.59
C SER A 18 22.08 -24.70 -18.16
N GLU A 19 22.72 -25.37 -17.18
CA GLU A 19 22.60 -24.98 -15.78
C GLU A 19 22.99 -23.51 -15.70
N LYS A 20 21.98 -22.64 -15.57
CA LYS A 20 22.21 -21.24 -15.25
C LYS A 20 22.94 -21.23 -13.92
N THR A 21 24.24 -20.97 -14.02
CA THR A 21 25.14 -20.57 -12.96
C THR A 21 24.38 -19.80 -11.89
N LYS A 22 24.47 -20.31 -10.66
CA LYS A 22 24.01 -19.68 -9.43
C LYS A 22 24.32 -18.19 -9.49
N PHE A 23 23.32 -17.38 -9.83
CA PHE A 23 23.32 -16.00 -9.38
C PHE A 23 23.25 -16.09 -7.87
N GLU A 24 24.23 -15.52 -7.17
CA GLU A 24 24.12 -15.20 -5.75
C GLU A 24 22.92 -14.26 -5.61
N ASP A 25 21.77 -14.88 -5.45
CA ASP A 25 20.48 -14.26 -5.35
C ASP A 25 20.44 -13.56 -4.00
N LYS A 26 20.58 -12.24 -3.99
CA LYS A 26 20.00 -11.41 -2.92
C LYS A 26 18.50 -11.73 -2.73
N THR A 27 17.87 -12.33 -3.76
CA THR A 27 16.56 -13.00 -3.76
C THR A 27 16.46 -14.12 -2.72
N THR A 28 17.55 -14.84 -2.39
CA THR A 28 17.52 -15.98 -1.45
C THR A 28 17.25 -15.56 -0.01
N VAL A 29 17.67 -14.34 0.38
CA VAL A 29 17.40 -13.81 1.74
C VAL A 29 15.95 -13.32 1.82
N LEU A 30 15.46 -12.71 0.75
CA LEU A 30 14.05 -12.31 0.64
C LEU A 30 13.14 -13.56 0.61
N ASP A 31 13.52 -14.59 -0.14
CA ASP A 31 12.82 -15.86 -0.21
C ASP A 31 12.88 -16.60 1.14
N ALA A 32 14.01 -16.62 1.86
CA ALA A 32 14.07 -17.26 3.18
C ALA A 32 13.19 -16.55 4.23
N VAL A 33 13.05 -15.21 4.15
CA VAL A 33 12.14 -14.42 4.99
C VAL A 33 10.68 -14.63 4.59
N LEU A 34 10.40 -14.75 3.28
CA LEU A 34 9.05 -14.99 2.73
C LEU A 34 8.57 -16.44 2.88
N THR A 35 9.47 -17.42 2.96
CA THR A 35 9.13 -18.85 2.95
C THR A 35 8.80 -19.41 4.34
N ASN A 36 9.04 -18.66 5.42
CA ASN A 36 8.66 -19.14 6.74
C ASN A 36 7.17 -18.86 7.00
N LYS A 37 6.37 -19.94 7.01
CA LYS A 37 4.91 -19.98 7.28
C LYS A 37 4.49 -19.18 8.52
N TYR A 38 5.39 -19.01 9.50
CA TYR A 38 5.13 -18.25 10.74
C TYR A 38 5.53 -16.77 10.66
N LEU A 39 6.46 -16.38 9.77
CA LEU A 39 6.88 -14.98 9.59
C LEU A 39 5.97 -14.20 8.64
N GLY A 40 5.18 -14.88 7.79
CA GLY A 40 4.27 -14.21 6.86
C GLY A 40 3.23 -13.30 7.54
N LEU A 41 2.67 -13.72 8.68
CA LEU A 41 1.67 -12.93 9.42
C LEU A 41 2.28 -11.70 10.13
N PRO A 42 3.39 -11.82 10.90
CA PRO A 42 4.09 -10.65 11.43
C PRO A 42 4.55 -9.68 10.34
N LEU A 43 5.06 -10.19 9.22
CA LEU A 43 5.51 -9.37 8.11
C LEU A 43 4.34 -8.58 7.50
N PHE A 44 3.16 -9.19 7.36
CA PHE A 44 1.96 -8.50 6.91
C PHE A 44 1.57 -7.33 7.83
N PHE A 45 1.55 -7.54 9.15
CA PHE A 45 1.27 -6.46 10.11
C PHE A 45 2.32 -5.36 10.09
N VAL A 46 3.61 -5.71 9.93
CA VAL A 46 4.69 -4.72 9.80
C VAL A 46 4.52 -3.91 8.51
N PHE A 47 4.19 -4.55 7.39
CA PHE A 47 3.91 -3.85 6.14
C PHE A 47 2.71 -2.92 6.25
N LEU A 48 1.62 -3.41 6.85
CA LEU A 48 0.42 -2.61 7.09
C LEU A 48 0.74 -1.42 7.98
N TRP A 49 1.51 -1.62 9.05
CA TRP A 49 1.97 -0.53 9.91
C TRP A 49 2.83 0.48 9.13
N ILE A 50 3.83 0.04 8.37
CA ILE A 50 4.66 0.94 7.55
C ILE A 50 3.82 1.73 6.57
N MET A 51 2.85 1.09 5.91
CA MET A 51 1.94 1.73 4.97
C MET A 51 1.11 2.83 5.66
N PHE A 52 0.50 2.54 6.80
CA PHE A 52 -0.27 3.54 7.56
C PHE A 52 0.61 4.67 8.10
N GLU A 53 1.76 4.33 8.68
CA GLU A 53 2.73 5.31 9.20
C GLU A 53 3.23 6.22 8.07
N ALA A 54 3.61 5.65 6.93
CA ALA A 54 4.03 6.42 5.77
C ALA A 54 2.89 7.29 5.23
N THR A 55 1.66 6.76 5.18
CA THR A 55 0.48 7.51 4.71
C THR A 55 0.22 8.73 5.57
N PHE A 56 0.16 8.58 6.90
CA PHE A 56 -0.10 9.70 7.80
C PHE A 56 1.09 10.67 7.88
N ARG A 57 2.32 10.16 7.90
CA ARG A 57 3.51 11.01 7.98
C ARG A 57 3.76 11.80 6.71
N LEU A 58 3.59 11.18 5.53
CA LEU A 58 3.70 11.88 4.25
C LEU A 58 2.49 12.76 3.97
N GLY A 59 1.30 12.33 4.40
CA GLY A 59 0.06 13.06 4.22
C GLY A 59 -0.10 14.26 5.16
N ALA A 60 0.60 14.29 6.30
CA ALA A 60 0.64 15.44 7.20
C ALA A 60 1.13 16.72 6.50
N TYR A 61 2.16 16.63 5.66
CA TYR A 61 2.69 17.80 4.96
C TYR A 61 1.66 18.50 4.05
N PRO A 62 1.00 17.81 3.08
CA PRO A 62 -0.03 18.44 2.26
C PRO A 62 -1.29 18.78 3.06
N MET A 63 -1.61 18.02 4.11
CA MET A 63 -2.73 18.32 5.01
C MET A 63 -2.57 19.70 5.68
N GLU A 64 -1.40 19.97 6.26
CA GLU A 64 -1.08 21.26 6.88
C GLU A 64 -1.11 22.42 5.88
N TRP A 65 -0.64 22.20 4.65
CA TRP A 65 -0.69 23.22 3.60
C TRP A 65 -2.12 23.57 3.21
N ILE A 66 -2.98 22.57 3.04
CA ILE A 66 -4.39 22.78 2.72
C ILE A 66 -5.08 23.48 3.88
N GLU A 67 -4.84 23.05 5.12
CA GLU A 67 -5.41 23.68 6.31
C GLU A 67 -5.02 25.16 6.40
N TRP A 68 -3.75 25.49 6.13
CA TRP A 68 -3.29 26.87 6.08
C TRP A 68 -4.01 27.67 4.98
N ILE A 69 -4.16 27.13 3.77
CA ILE A 69 -4.88 27.79 2.66
C ILE A 69 -6.34 28.05 3.02
N VAL A 70 -7.03 27.04 3.58
CA VAL A 70 -8.42 27.14 4.02
C VAL A 70 -8.57 28.22 5.10
N ALA A 71 -7.64 28.25 6.06
CA ALA A 71 -7.63 29.27 7.12
C ALA A 71 -7.41 30.68 6.55
N GLN A 72 -6.49 30.85 5.59
CA GLN A 72 -6.29 32.14 4.92
C GLN A 72 -7.54 32.57 4.13
N ALA A 73 -8.19 31.65 3.42
CA ALA A 73 -9.44 31.93 2.71
C ALA A 73 -10.54 32.39 3.67
N GLY A 74 -10.69 31.72 4.82
CA GLY A 74 -11.63 32.13 5.87
C GLY A 74 -11.31 33.51 6.44
N ASN A 75 -10.04 33.80 6.71
CA ASN A 75 -9.60 35.10 7.23
C ASN A 75 -9.82 36.24 6.23
N LEU A 76 -9.62 36.02 4.93
CA LEU A 76 -9.89 37.02 3.90
C LEU A 76 -11.36 37.47 3.91
N ILE A 77 -12.30 36.52 4.04
CA ILE A 77 -13.72 36.85 4.17
C ILE A 77 -13.98 37.56 5.50
N ARG A 78 -13.35 37.12 6.60
CA ARG A 78 -13.52 37.74 7.91
C ARG A 78 -13.10 39.21 7.96
N VAL A 79 -12.06 39.60 7.23
CA VAL A 79 -11.54 40.98 7.19
C VAL A 79 -12.31 41.87 6.21
N ASN A 80 -12.83 41.32 5.11
CA ASN A 80 -13.52 42.12 4.09
C ASN A 80 -15.05 42.25 4.28
N MET A 81 -15.67 41.41 5.12
CA MET A 81 -17.11 41.48 5.41
C MET A 81 -17.42 41.94 6.84
N THR A 82 -18.42 42.81 6.93
CA THR A 82 -19.08 43.21 8.18
C THR A 82 -19.67 42.01 8.91
N GLU A 83 -19.75 42.10 10.24
CA GLU A 83 -20.31 41.02 11.06
C GLU A 83 -21.79 40.78 10.74
N GLY A 84 -22.17 39.50 10.64
CA GLY A 84 -23.55 39.10 10.40
C GLY A 84 -23.71 37.60 10.08
N PRO A 85 -24.95 37.08 10.08
CA PRO A 85 -25.22 35.64 9.93
C PRO A 85 -24.69 35.04 8.62
N LEU A 86 -24.61 35.85 7.56
CA LEU A 86 -24.14 35.43 6.24
C LEU A 86 -22.62 35.22 6.21
N LYS A 87 -21.87 35.99 7.00
CA LYS A 87 -20.43 35.82 7.20
C LYS A 87 -20.14 34.51 7.93
N ASP A 88 -20.88 34.22 9.00
CA ASP A 88 -20.71 32.99 9.78
C ASP A 88 -21.06 31.75 8.94
N LEU A 89 -22.13 31.82 8.13
CA LEU A 89 -22.49 30.75 7.20
C LEU A 89 -21.38 30.47 6.18
N LEU A 90 -20.74 31.51 5.63
CA LEU A 90 -19.69 31.34 4.64
C LEU A 90 -18.38 30.84 5.25
N VAL A 91 -17.96 31.42 6.36
CA VAL A 91 -16.67 31.10 6.96
C VAL A 91 -16.72 29.80 7.74
N ASP A 92 -17.68 29.65 8.64
CA ASP A 92 -17.75 28.48 9.52
C ASP A 92 -18.57 27.35 8.88
N GLY A 93 -19.59 27.68 8.10
CA GLY A 93 -20.38 26.69 7.36
C GLY A 93 -19.65 26.16 6.13
N VAL A 94 -19.44 27.01 5.12
CA VAL A 94 -18.89 26.58 3.83
C VAL A 94 -17.39 26.32 3.91
N ILE A 95 -16.59 27.30 4.34
CA ILE A 95 -15.12 27.16 4.35
C ILE A 95 -14.69 26.15 5.41
N GLY A 96 -15.23 26.24 6.63
CA GLY A 96 -14.96 25.27 7.69
C GLY A 96 -15.38 23.84 7.30
N GLY A 97 -16.61 23.69 6.78
CA GLY A 97 -17.14 22.38 6.39
C GLY A 97 -16.39 21.76 5.20
N VAL A 98 -16.28 22.48 4.08
CA VAL A 98 -15.59 21.99 2.87
C VAL A 98 -14.10 21.85 3.13
N GLY A 99 -13.50 22.81 3.84
CA GLY A 99 -12.09 22.77 4.24
C GLY A 99 -11.76 21.52 5.04
N GLY A 100 -12.61 21.16 6.02
CA GLY A 100 -12.46 19.93 6.78
C GLY A 100 -12.37 18.68 5.90
N VAL A 101 -13.23 18.55 4.89
CA VAL A 101 -13.21 17.39 3.97
C VAL A 101 -11.96 17.39 3.08
N ILE A 102 -11.57 18.55 2.53
CA ILE A 102 -10.43 18.66 1.62
C ILE A 102 -9.11 18.38 2.36
N VAL A 103 -9.00 18.75 3.63
CA VAL A 103 -7.81 18.48 4.47
C VAL A 103 -7.52 16.97 4.59
N PHE A 104 -8.54 16.10 4.55
CA PHE A 104 -8.34 14.64 4.57
C PHE A 104 -7.99 14.03 3.22
N LEU A 105 -8.22 14.73 2.12
CA LEU A 105 -8.03 14.20 0.76
C LEU A 105 -6.61 13.69 0.49
N PRO A 106 -5.52 14.37 0.90
CA PRO A 106 -4.16 13.88 0.65
C PRO A 106 -3.91 12.50 1.26
N ASN A 107 -4.37 12.27 2.50
CA ASN A 107 -4.20 10.99 3.18
C ASN A 107 -4.93 9.87 2.42
N ILE A 108 -6.14 10.12 1.93
CA ILE A 108 -6.92 9.16 1.14
C ILE A 108 -6.20 8.83 -0.16
N VAL A 109 -5.70 9.83 -0.89
CA VAL A 109 -4.99 9.63 -2.15
C VAL A 109 -3.71 8.81 -1.94
N ILE A 110 -2.93 9.11 -0.91
CA ILE A 110 -1.71 8.36 -0.58
C ILE A 110 -2.06 6.92 -0.20
N LEU A 111 -3.08 6.71 0.63
CA LEU A 111 -3.54 5.37 1.00
C LEU A 111 -3.95 4.56 -0.24
N TYR A 112 -4.75 5.14 -1.13
CA TYR A 112 -5.15 4.50 -2.38
C TYR A 112 -3.97 4.21 -3.29
N ALA A 113 -2.97 5.09 -3.35
CA ALA A 113 -1.74 4.84 -4.10
C ALA A 113 -0.97 3.63 -3.54
N PHE A 114 -0.87 3.50 -2.21
CA PHE A 114 -0.27 2.31 -1.59
C PHE A 114 -1.08 1.04 -1.86
N ILE A 115 -2.42 1.10 -1.78
CA ILE A 115 -3.29 -0.04 -2.09
C ILE A 115 -3.10 -0.47 -3.55
N ALA A 116 -3.10 0.48 -4.50
CA ALA A 116 -2.88 0.19 -5.92
C ALA A 116 -1.49 -0.44 -6.14
N PHE A 117 -0.45 0.09 -5.48
CA PHE A 117 0.88 -0.50 -5.54
C PHE A 117 0.94 -1.93 -4.94
N MET A 118 0.20 -2.19 -3.86
CA MET A 118 0.07 -3.52 -3.27
C MET A 118 -0.68 -4.51 -4.17
N GLU A 119 -1.66 -4.02 -4.90
CA GLU A 119 -2.41 -4.78 -5.91
C GLU A 119 -1.50 -5.15 -7.08
N ASP A 120 -0.80 -4.18 -7.68
CA ASP A 120 0.11 -4.37 -8.82
C ASP A 120 1.33 -5.25 -8.47
N SER A 121 1.84 -5.16 -7.24
CA SER A 121 2.95 -6.00 -6.77
C SER A 121 2.56 -7.46 -6.51
N GLY A 122 1.26 -7.80 -6.61
CA GLY A 122 0.74 -9.12 -6.28
C GLY A 122 0.90 -9.49 -4.80
N TYR A 123 1.33 -8.55 -3.94
CA TYR A 123 1.40 -8.76 -2.50
C TYR A 123 0.00 -8.95 -1.93
N MET A 124 -1.02 -8.27 -2.48
CA MET A 124 -2.41 -8.46 -2.08
C MET A 124 -2.88 -9.91 -2.34
N ALA A 125 -2.50 -10.50 -3.48
CA ALA A 125 -2.76 -11.91 -3.76
C ALA A 125 -2.05 -12.85 -2.78
N ARG A 126 -0.79 -12.58 -2.43
CA ARG A 126 -0.05 -13.37 -1.42
C ARG A 126 -0.61 -13.20 -0.01
N ALA A 127 -1.00 -11.99 0.38
CA ALA A 127 -1.60 -11.68 1.67
C ALA A 127 -2.96 -12.36 1.83
N ALA A 128 -3.79 -12.40 0.78
CA ALA A 128 -5.04 -13.15 0.76
C ALA A 128 -4.81 -14.66 0.98
N PHE A 129 -3.80 -15.25 0.31
CA PHE A 129 -3.43 -16.65 0.55
C PHE A 129 -2.94 -16.93 1.99
N ILE A 130 -2.23 -15.98 2.62
CA ILE A 130 -1.80 -16.10 4.02
C ILE A 130 -3.01 -16.01 4.96
N MET A 131 -3.94 -15.09 4.68
CA MET A 131 -5.21 -14.92 5.41
C MET A 131 -6.10 -16.17 5.31
N ASP A 132 -6.28 -16.73 4.11
CA ASP A 132 -7.01 -17.98 3.91
C ASP A 132 -6.41 -19.12 4.75
N LYS A 133 -5.08 -19.24 4.77
CA LYS A 133 -4.39 -20.26 5.58
C LYS A 133 -4.55 -20.05 7.08
N LEU A 134 -4.67 -18.80 7.54
CA LEU A 134 -4.96 -18.47 8.94
C LEU A 134 -6.39 -18.84 9.29
N MET A 135 -7.37 -18.45 8.46
CA MET A 135 -8.79 -18.77 8.64
C MET A 135 -9.00 -20.28 8.66
N HIS A 136 -8.29 -21.02 7.81
CA HIS A 136 -8.35 -22.48 7.78
C HIS A 136 -7.79 -23.15 9.03
N ASN A 137 -6.72 -22.60 9.64
CA ASN A 137 -6.20 -23.13 10.90
C ASN A 137 -7.11 -22.83 12.11
N ILE A 138 -7.95 -21.79 12.02
CA ILE A 138 -8.86 -21.39 13.11
C ILE A 138 -10.23 -22.11 12.99
N GLY A 139 -10.48 -22.84 11.89
CA GLY A 139 -11.59 -23.79 11.77
C GLY A 139 -12.66 -23.45 10.73
N LEU A 140 -12.32 -22.73 9.67
CA LEU A 140 -13.17 -22.51 8.49
C LEU A 140 -12.65 -23.24 7.24
#